data_AF-A0A2T6ZD35-F1
#
_entry.id   AF-A0A2T6ZD35-F1
#
_cell.length_a   1.000
_cell.length_b   1.000
_cell.length_c   1.000
_cell.angle_alpha   90.00
_cell.angle_beta   90.00
_cell.angle_gamma   90.00
#
_symmetry.space_group_name_H-M   'P 1'
#
loop_
_entity.id
_entity.type
_entity.pdbx_description
1 polymer ?
#
loop_
_entity_poly.entity_id
_entity_poly.type
_entity_poly.pdbx_seq_one_letter_code
_entity_poly.pdbx_strand_id
1 'polypeptide(L)'
;MDRNSEKTQSVLFRFGERQVPDLTIVNAERKRRPKMRTEVTAIPAGEKWCGQVVKDISRKVTKIQHPSLSDYQIRDLNCEIYKLMRDGLEVLGSRSNKYFGRARELPRIKELFDELKPSKRSAEGKDQERKLRVEMRRNVDADYYGFNRDEADRPKEVESFRNVERAGEEGAPEGWTPISGG
;
A
#
# COMPACT_ATOMS: atom_id res chain seq x y z
N MET A 1 -25.05 43.12 -8.27
CA MET A 1 -25.27 41.70 -7.89
C MET A 1 -23.93 41.15 -7.46
N ASP A 2 -23.57 41.42 -6.20
CA ASP A 2 -22.24 41.10 -5.66
C ASP A 2 -22.07 39.59 -5.55
N ARG A 3 -20.92 39.11 -6.04
CA ARG A 3 -20.62 37.68 -6.17
C ARG A 3 -20.65 37.03 -4.78
N ASN A 4 -21.07 35.77 -4.71
CA ASN A 4 -21.19 35.01 -3.45
C ASN A 4 -19.95 35.15 -2.52
N SER A 5 -18.76 35.29 -3.11
CA SER A 5 -17.50 35.57 -2.39
C SER A 5 -17.53 36.84 -1.54
N GLU A 6 -18.13 37.93 -2.02
CA GLU A 6 -18.20 39.22 -1.31
C GLU A 6 -19.19 39.15 -0.14
N LYS A 7 -20.33 38.47 -0.33
CA LYS A 7 -21.29 38.20 0.75
C LYS A 7 -20.66 37.40 1.89
N THR A 8 -19.84 36.42 1.56
CA THR A 8 -19.09 35.61 2.53
C THR A 8 -17.90 36.32 3.20
N GLN A 9 -17.52 37.53 2.76
CA GLN A 9 -16.46 38.33 3.38
C GLN A 9 -16.98 39.56 4.13
N SER A 10 -18.29 39.79 4.07
CA SER A 10 -18.96 40.89 4.77
C SER A 10 -18.71 40.85 6.28
N VAL A 11 -18.69 42.02 6.90
CA VAL A 11 -18.46 42.18 8.36
C VAL A 11 -19.53 41.43 9.16
N LEU A 12 -20.79 41.45 8.70
CA LEU A 12 -21.91 40.73 9.32
C LEU A 12 -21.74 39.22 9.25
N PHE A 13 -21.27 38.69 8.11
CA PHE A 13 -21.01 37.27 7.97
C PHE A 13 -19.88 36.82 8.90
N ARG A 14 -18.77 37.58 8.98
CA ARG A 14 -17.67 37.32 9.93
C ARG A 14 -18.11 37.43 11.40
N PHE A 15 -19.02 38.36 11.70
CA PHE A 15 -19.58 38.50 13.04
C PHE A 15 -20.47 37.31 13.42
N GLY A 16 -21.30 36.82 12.50
CA GLY A 16 -22.09 35.59 12.68
C GLY A 16 -21.21 34.35 12.87
N GLU A 17 -20.12 34.22 12.10
CA GLU A 17 -19.15 33.13 12.27
C GLU A 17 -18.49 33.14 13.66
N ARG A 18 -18.19 34.32 14.21
CA ARG A 18 -17.56 34.45 15.54
C ARG A 18 -18.48 34.06 16.68
N GLN A 19 -19.79 34.29 16.55
CA GLN A 19 -20.77 33.94 17.58
C GLN A 19 -21.14 32.46 17.57
N VAL A 20 -20.97 31.77 16.44
CA VAL A 20 -21.36 30.36 16.28
C VAL A 20 -20.21 29.54 15.68
N PRO A 21 -19.07 29.40 16.38
CA PRO A 21 -17.87 28.75 15.84
C PRO A 21 -18.07 27.25 15.58
N ASP A 22 -18.88 26.55 16.41
CA ASP A 22 -19.00 25.09 16.39
C ASP A 22 -20.37 24.54 15.92
N LEU A 23 -21.39 25.39 15.72
CA LEU A 23 -22.73 24.93 15.31
C LEU A 23 -22.99 24.97 13.80
N THR A 24 -22.15 25.67 13.02
CA THR A 24 -22.36 25.78 11.58
C THR A 24 -21.58 24.71 10.82
N ILE A 25 -22.29 23.91 10.03
CA ILE A 25 -21.77 22.83 9.16
C ILE A 25 -20.65 23.35 8.23
N VAL A 26 -20.70 24.64 7.88
CA VAL A 26 -19.78 25.32 6.96
C VAL A 26 -18.36 25.50 7.54
N ASN A 27 -18.21 25.62 8.86
CA ASN A 27 -16.92 25.88 9.50
C ASN A 27 -16.02 24.64 9.60
N ALA A 28 -16.59 23.44 9.52
CA ALA A 28 -15.82 22.20 9.55
C ALA A 28 -14.95 22.01 8.29
N GLU A 29 -15.35 22.59 7.16
CA GLU A 29 -14.65 22.48 5.86
C GLU A 29 -13.55 23.53 5.66
N ARG A 30 -13.61 24.67 6.38
CA ARG A 30 -12.69 25.80 6.21
C ARG A 30 -11.49 25.78 7.16
N LYS A 31 -11.51 24.97 8.22
CA LYS A 31 -10.33 24.76 9.08
C LYS A 31 -9.20 24.23 8.17
N ARG A 32 -8.09 24.97 8.09
CA ARG A 32 -6.93 24.54 7.31
C ARG A 32 -6.29 23.33 7.98
N ARG A 33 -5.78 22.39 7.16
CA ARG A 33 -5.01 21.27 7.69
C ARG A 33 -3.80 21.80 8.47
N PRO A 34 -3.54 21.28 9.68
CA PRO A 34 -2.31 21.54 10.43
C PRO A 34 -1.07 21.28 9.57
N LYS A 35 -0.02 22.10 9.73
CA LYS A 35 1.22 21.92 8.97
C LYS A 35 2.01 20.73 9.50
N MET A 36 2.10 20.59 10.82
CA MET A 36 2.78 19.48 11.47
C MET A 36 1.76 18.47 11.99
N ARG A 37 2.02 17.19 11.75
CA ARG A 37 1.17 16.09 12.24
C ARG A 37 1.05 16.07 13.76
N THR A 38 2.15 16.39 14.45
CA THR A 38 2.25 16.38 15.92
C THR A 38 1.32 17.38 16.62
N GLU A 39 0.78 18.36 15.89
CA GLU A 39 -0.18 19.33 16.44
C GLU A 39 -1.54 18.68 16.78
N VAL A 40 -1.89 17.55 16.14
CA VAL A 40 -3.19 16.89 16.35
C VAL A 40 -3.04 15.76 17.37
N THR A 41 -3.59 15.97 18.56
CA THR A 41 -3.58 14.98 19.65
C THR A 41 -4.84 14.11 19.68
N ALA A 42 -5.97 14.61 19.17
CA ALA A 42 -7.25 13.90 19.18
C ALA A 42 -7.39 12.95 17.98
N ILE A 43 -7.70 11.68 18.24
CA ILE A 43 -7.88 10.64 17.22
C ILE A 43 -8.98 11.01 16.19
N PRO A 44 -10.18 11.49 16.59
CA PRO A 44 -11.24 11.85 15.63
C PRO A 44 -10.83 12.99 14.70
N ALA A 45 -10.04 13.94 15.21
CA ALA A 45 -9.49 15.01 14.38
C ALA A 45 -8.43 14.46 13.40
N GLY A 46 -7.59 13.52 13.84
CA GLY A 46 -6.62 12.84 12.99
C GLY A 46 -7.26 12.08 11.82
N GLU A 47 -8.32 11.30 12.09
CA GLU A 47 -9.08 10.58 11.07
C GLU A 47 -9.73 11.52 10.05
N LYS A 48 -10.29 12.65 10.52
CA LYS A 48 -10.84 13.69 9.65
C LYS A 48 -9.78 14.23 8.67
N TRP A 49 -8.57 14.53 9.16
CA TRP A 49 -7.49 15.03 8.31
C TRP A 49 -6.96 13.96 7.36
N CYS A 50 -6.90 12.70 7.78
CA CYS A 50 -6.57 11.56 6.93
C CYS A 50 -7.58 11.42 5.79
N GLY A 51 -8.87 11.44 6.09
CA GLY A 51 -9.93 11.43 5.09
C GLY A 51 -9.86 12.62 4.13
N GLN A 52 -9.47 13.81 4.62
CA GLN A 52 -9.24 14.96 3.76
C GLN A 52 -8.07 14.74 2.79
N VAL A 53 -6.95 14.14 3.24
CA VAL A 53 -5.81 13.82 2.35
C VAL A 53 -6.25 12.88 1.24
N VAL A 54 -6.97 11.82 1.59
CA VAL A 54 -7.47 10.82 0.63
C VAL A 54 -8.40 11.49 -0.40
N LYS A 55 -9.32 12.36 0.04
CA LYS A 55 -10.18 13.13 -0.87
C LYS A 55 -9.39 14.04 -1.81
N ASP A 56 -8.35 14.72 -1.30
CA ASP A 56 -7.50 15.58 -2.12
C ASP A 56 -6.74 14.78 -3.19
N ILE A 57 -6.23 13.60 -2.82
CA ILE A 57 -5.58 12.67 -3.74
C ILE A 57 -6.58 12.19 -4.80
N SER A 58 -7.77 11.71 -4.41
CA SER A 58 -8.78 11.21 -5.36
C SER A 58 -9.18 12.28 -6.39
N ARG A 59 -9.34 13.53 -5.98
CA ARG A 59 -9.62 14.65 -6.90
C ARG A 59 -8.47 14.90 -7.88
N LYS A 60 -7.22 14.85 -7.42
CA LYS A 60 -6.05 15.04 -8.29
C LYS A 60 -5.83 13.87 -9.24
N VAL A 61 -6.07 12.63 -8.79
CA VAL A 61 -6.02 11.43 -9.64
C VAL A 61 -7.07 11.52 -10.75
N THR A 62 -8.29 11.93 -10.43
CA THR A 62 -9.34 12.17 -11.42
C THR A 62 -8.90 13.27 -12.40
N LYS A 63 -8.31 14.36 -11.90
CA LYS A 63 -7.82 15.45 -12.73
C LYS A 63 -6.74 14.97 -13.72
N ILE A 64 -5.79 14.14 -13.30
CA ILE A 64 -4.72 13.60 -14.16
C ILE A 64 -5.27 12.84 -15.36
N GLN A 65 -6.45 12.23 -15.25
CA GLN A 65 -7.06 11.46 -16.33
C GLN A 65 -7.61 12.33 -17.47
N HIS A 66 -7.75 13.65 -17.28
CA HIS A 66 -8.29 14.49 -18.35
C HIS A 66 -7.32 14.58 -19.55
N PRO A 67 -7.81 14.34 -20.79
CA PRO A 67 -6.97 14.31 -21.98
C PRO A 67 -6.43 15.69 -22.39
N SER A 68 -7.10 16.76 -21.98
CA SER A 68 -6.73 18.14 -22.28
C SER A 68 -5.50 18.66 -21.51
N LEU A 69 -5.02 17.91 -20.51
CA LEU A 69 -3.82 18.30 -19.77
C LEU A 69 -2.55 18.05 -20.59
N SER A 70 -1.66 19.03 -20.53
CA SER A 70 -0.29 18.93 -21.04
C SER A 70 0.56 18.01 -20.16
N ASP A 71 1.58 17.39 -20.75
CA ASP A 71 2.55 16.54 -20.07
C ASP A 71 3.21 17.21 -18.85
N TYR A 72 3.49 18.51 -18.93
CA TYR A 72 4.04 19.27 -17.80
C TYR A 72 3.06 19.34 -16.63
N GLN A 73 1.79 19.63 -16.93
CA GLN A 73 0.74 19.72 -15.91
C GLN A 73 0.50 18.35 -15.25
N ILE A 74 0.63 17.26 -16.01
CA ILE A 74 0.54 15.89 -15.47
C ILE A 74 1.70 15.62 -14.49
N ARG A 75 2.92 16.07 -14.81
CA ARG A 75 4.09 15.94 -13.91
C ARG A 75 3.88 16.75 -12.62
N ASP A 76 3.39 17.98 -12.72
CA ASP A 76 3.12 18.82 -11.55
C ASP A 76 2.05 18.20 -10.65
N LEU A 77 0.95 17.70 -11.23
CA LEU A 77 -0.10 17.00 -10.47
C LEU A 77 0.44 15.74 -9.80
N ASN A 78 1.32 14.99 -10.46
CA ASN A 78 1.94 13.81 -9.87
C ASN A 78 2.88 14.18 -8.72
N CYS A 79 3.66 15.26 -8.85
CA CYS A 79 4.49 15.81 -7.76
C CYS A 79 3.63 16.22 -6.56
N GLU A 80 2.48 16.85 -6.79
CA GLU A 80 1.54 17.21 -5.72
C GLU A 80 0.93 16.00 -5.02
N ILE A 81 0.51 14.96 -5.78
CA ILE A 81 0.00 13.72 -5.20
C ILE A 81 1.07 13.03 -4.35
N TYR A 82 2.32 13.00 -4.83
CA TYR A 82 3.42 12.39 -4.08
C TYR A 82 3.68 13.11 -2.76
N LYS A 83 3.64 14.44 -2.73
CA LYS A 83 3.75 15.23 -1.48
C LYS A 83 2.62 14.88 -0.51
N LEU A 84 1.38 14.85 -1.00
CA LEU A 84 0.20 14.51 -0.17
C LEU A 84 0.27 13.09 0.41
N MET A 85 0.75 12.11 -0.37
CA MET A 85 0.92 10.74 0.11
C MET A 85 2.05 10.62 1.13
N ARG A 86 3.18 11.28 0.90
CA ARG A 86 4.31 11.28 1.84
C ARG A 86 3.90 11.89 3.17
N ASP A 87 3.31 13.08 3.13
CA ASP A 87 2.99 13.82 4.35
C ASP A 87 1.78 13.22 5.08
N GLY A 88 0.86 12.57 4.35
CA GLY A 88 -0.39 12.04 4.87
C GLY A 88 -0.41 10.55 5.24
N LEU A 89 0.38 9.71 4.56
CA LEU A 89 0.24 8.25 4.58
C LEU A 89 1.59 7.53 4.75
N GLU A 90 2.33 7.86 5.81
CA GLU A 90 3.67 7.30 6.07
C GLU A 90 3.70 5.82 6.52
N VAL A 91 2.58 5.08 6.41
CA VAL A 91 2.44 3.75 7.04
C VAL A 91 2.64 2.57 6.08
N LEU A 92 2.75 2.77 4.77
CA LEU A 92 2.88 1.63 3.85
C LEU A 92 4.26 1.66 3.20
N GLY A 93 5.17 0.81 3.71
CA GLY A 93 6.54 0.57 3.26
C GLY A 93 6.69 0.05 1.82
N SER A 94 5.89 0.55 0.89
CA SER A 94 5.90 0.19 -0.51
C SER A 94 6.43 1.38 -1.31
N ARG A 95 7.74 1.36 -1.61
CA ARG A 95 8.42 2.32 -2.50
C ARG A 95 7.92 2.29 -3.97
N SER A 96 6.80 1.62 -4.25
CA SER A 96 6.37 1.20 -5.59
C SER A 96 5.37 2.14 -6.29
N ASN A 97 4.83 3.17 -5.64
CA ASN A 97 3.78 4.02 -6.25
C ASN A 97 4.27 5.45 -6.48
N LYS A 98 5.08 5.64 -7.54
CA LYS A 98 5.65 6.97 -7.89
C LYS A 98 4.87 7.73 -8.96
N TYR A 99 4.03 7.04 -9.74
CA TYR A 99 3.30 7.63 -10.87
C TYR A 99 1.86 7.10 -10.92
N PHE A 100 0.87 8.01 -11.05
CA PHE A 100 -0.56 7.68 -11.00
C PHE A 100 -1.28 7.97 -12.32
N GLY A 101 -2.21 7.08 -12.71
CA GLY A 101 -3.05 7.25 -13.91
C GLY A 101 -2.23 7.54 -15.17
N ARG A 102 -2.67 8.55 -15.94
CA ARG A 102 -2.03 9.02 -17.18
C ARG A 102 -0.56 9.42 -17.02
N ALA A 103 -0.10 9.74 -15.80
CA ALA A 103 1.32 10.02 -15.56
C ALA A 103 2.23 8.81 -15.87
N ARG A 104 1.69 7.58 -15.90
CA ARG A 104 2.42 6.36 -16.28
C ARG A 104 2.59 6.22 -17.80
N GLU A 105 1.77 6.90 -18.59
CA GLU A 105 1.75 6.81 -20.05
C GLU A 105 2.66 7.83 -20.72
N LEU A 106 3.23 8.75 -19.94
CA LEU A 106 4.20 9.73 -20.43
C LEU A 106 5.41 9.00 -21.05
N PRO A 107 5.90 9.41 -22.23
CA PRO A 107 6.87 8.64 -23.03
C PRO A 107 8.07 8.12 -22.23
N ARG A 108 8.79 9.02 -21.55
CA ARG A 108 9.97 8.69 -20.74
C ARG A 108 9.66 7.78 -19.53
N ILE A 109 8.49 7.95 -18.93
CA ILE A 109 8.10 7.16 -17.75
C ILE A 109 7.63 5.77 -18.19
N LYS A 110 6.95 5.70 -19.33
CA LYS A 110 6.55 4.45 -19.96
C LYS A 110 7.76 3.59 -20.33
N GLU A 111 8.78 4.19 -20.95
CA GLU A 111 10.07 3.54 -21.23
C GLU A 111 10.72 2.99 -19.95
N LEU A 112 10.77 3.79 -18.89
CA LEU A 112 11.29 3.35 -17.59
C LEU A 112 10.52 2.14 -17.03
N PHE A 113 9.19 2.13 -17.14
CA PHE A 113 8.38 0.99 -16.69
C PHE A 113 8.57 -0.24 -17.58
N ASP A 114 8.78 -0.05 -18.88
CA ASP A 114 9.03 -1.15 -19.81
C ASP A 114 10.43 -1.76 -19.62
N GLU A 115 11.43 -0.95 -19.25
CA GLU A 115 12.77 -1.40 -18.85
C GLU A 115 12.79 -2.09 -17.48
N LEU A 116 12.02 -1.56 -16.52
CA LEU A 116 11.95 -2.10 -15.16
C LEU A 116 11.06 -3.36 -15.07
N LYS A 117 10.26 -3.65 -16.10
CA LYS A 117 9.63 -4.97 -16.21
C LYS A 117 10.75 -5.99 -16.20
N PRO A 118 10.69 -7.01 -15.32
CA PRO A 118 11.71 -8.05 -15.30
C PRO A 118 11.82 -8.60 -16.72
N SER A 119 12.99 -8.42 -17.33
CA SER A 119 13.28 -8.99 -18.64
C SER A 119 12.99 -10.50 -18.56
N LYS A 120 12.53 -11.11 -19.65
CA LYS A 120 12.20 -12.54 -19.69
C LYS A 120 13.30 -13.43 -19.05
N ARG A 121 14.57 -13.06 -19.21
CA ARG A 121 15.72 -13.74 -18.59
C ARG A 121 15.74 -13.66 -17.06
N SER A 122 15.36 -12.52 -16.49
CA SER A 122 15.26 -12.33 -15.04
C SER A 122 13.99 -12.93 -14.43
N ALA A 123 12.93 -13.06 -15.23
CA ALA A 123 11.71 -13.78 -14.85
C ALA A 123 11.96 -15.29 -14.83
N GLU A 124 12.62 -15.83 -15.86
CA GLU A 124 13.06 -17.23 -15.93
C GLU A 124 13.98 -17.60 -14.76
N GLY A 125 14.96 -16.75 -14.44
CA GLY A 125 15.84 -16.97 -13.28
C GLY A 125 15.11 -16.93 -11.93
N LYS A 126 14.11 -16.05 -11.78
CA LYS A 126 13.28 -16.00 -10.56
C LYS A 126 12.31 -17.18 -10.47
N ASP A 127 11.79 -17.67 -11.60
CA ASP A 127 10.94 -18.85 -11.64
C ASP A 127 11.75 -20.12 -11.35
N GLN A 128 12.99 -20.19 -11.83
CA GLN A 128 13.95 -21.22 -11.44
C GLN A 128 14.26 -21.13 -9.95
N GLU A 129 14.59 -19.97 -9.41
CA GLU A 129 14.86 -19.78 -7.98
C GLU A 129 13.64 -20.14 -7.11
N ARG A 130 12.42 -19.81 -7.56
CA ARG A 130 11.17 -20.21 -6.89
C ARG A 130 10.97 -21.71 -6.92
N LYS A 131 11.17 -22.35 -8.07
CA LYS A 131 11.12 -23.81 -8.21
C LYS A 131 12.13 -24.48 -7.29
N LEU A 132 13.37 -24.00 -7.31
CA LEU A 132 14.47 -24.50 -6.48
C LEU A 132 14.20 -24.29 -4.99
N ARG A 133 13.59 -23.16 -4.59
CA ARG A 133 13.11 -22.95 -3.21
C ARG A 133 11.95 -23.88 -2.81
N VAL A 134 11.02 -24.13 -3.73
CA VAL A 134 9.89 -25.05 -3.47
C VAL A 134 10.39 -26.48 -3.36
N GLU A 135 11.33 -26.87 -4.21
CA GLU A 135 11.99 -28.18 -4.20
C GLU A 135 12.84 -28.37 -2.94
N MET A 136 13.65 -27.36 -2.57
CA MET A 136 14.35 -27.37 -1.28
C MET A 136 13.38 -27.48 -0.09
N ARG A 137 12.21 -26.83 -0.15
CA ARG A 137 11.19 -26.93 0.93
C ARG A 137 10.42 -28.24 0.92
N ARG A 138 10.39 -28.97 -0.20
CA ARG A 138 9.66 -30.23 -0.34
C ARG A 138 10.30 -31.33 0.49
N ASN A 139 11.61 -31.25 0.72
CA ASN A 139 12.42 -32.28 1.37
C ASN A 139 12.98 -31.79 2.72
N VAL A 140 12.37 -30.77 3.33
CA VAL A 140 12.81 -30.21 4.61
C VAL A 140 11.83 -30.64 5.71
N ASP A 141 12.36 -31.37 6.69
CA ASP A 141 11.59 -32.02 7.75
C ASP A 141 11.15 -31.07 8.88
N ALA A 142 10.24 -31.54 9.73
CA ALA A 142 9.70 -30.80 10.87
C ALA A 142 10.77 -30.34 11.87
N ASP A 143 11.87 -31.09 11.99
CA ASP A 143 13.07 -30.76 12.78
C ASP A 143 13.69 -29.42 12.35
N TYR A 144 13.74 -29.12 11.05
CA TYR A 144 14.31 -27.88 10.53
C TYR A 144 13.52 -26.64 10.98
N TYR A 145 12.20 -26.78 11.12
CA TYR A 145 11.33 -25.73 11.63
C TYR A 145 11.22 -25.74 13.17
N GLY A 146 11.86 -26.70 13.84
CA GLY A 146 11.95 -26.73 15.31
C GLY A 146 10.66 -27.14 16.01
N PHE A 147 9.79 -27.91 15.36
CA PHE A 147 8.53 -28.39 15.94
C PHE A 147 8.71 -29.43 17.09
N ASN A 148 9.95 -29.87 17.36
CA ASN A 148 10.27 -30.86 18.41
C ASN A 148 10.32 -30.30 19.83
N ARG A 149 9.33 -29.52 20.27
CA ARG A 149 9.30 -29.08 21.69
C ARG A 149 8.09 -29.53 22.49
N ASP A 150 6.95 -29.81 21.86
CA ASP A 150 5.75 -30.19 22.61
C ASP A 150 4.96 -31.33 21.93
N GLU A 151 4.48 -32.27 22.74
CA GLU A 151 3.87 -33.56 22.35
C GLU A 151 2.51 -33.48 21.59
N ALA A 152 2.09 -32.27 21.21
CA ALA A 152 0.79 -31.98 20.61
C ALA A 152 0.76 -32.03 19.06
N ASP A 153 1.91 -32.10 18.39
CA ASP A 153 2.03 -31.90 16.92
C ASP A 153 2.08 -33.18 16.05
N ARG A 154 1.98 -34.37 16.66
CA ARG A 154 1.93 -35.69 15.99
C ARG A 154 1.00 -35.84 14.76
N PRO A 155 -0.20 -35.22 14.66
CA PRO A 155 -1.05 -35.40 13.48
C PRO A 155 -0.49 -34.76 12.20
N LYS A 156 0.34 -33.71 12.30
CA LYS A 156 0.95 -33.05 11.14
C LYS A 156 2.05 -33.90 10.51
N GLU A 157 2.68 -34.78 11.30
CA GLU A 157 3.68 -35.74 10.84
C GLU A 157 3.03 -36.84 9.98
N VAL A 158 1.89 -37.39 10.42
CA VAL A 158 1.14 -38.39 9.63
C VAL A 158 0.72 -37.80 8.26
N GLU A 159 0.42 -36.51 8.22
CA GLU A 159 0.04 -35.80 6.99
C GLU A 159 1.25 -35.52 6.08
N SER A 160 2.42 -35.19 6.63
CA SER A 160 3.66 -35.06 5.85
C SER A 160 4.11 -36.41 5.27
N PHE A 161 3.99 -37.50 6.03
CA PHE A 161 4.21 -38.87 5.57
C PHE A 161 3.32 -39.24 4.37
N ARG A 162 2.01 -39.00 4.48
CA ARG A 162 1.06 -39.23 3.38
C ARG A 162 1.35 -38.36 2.16
N ASN A 163 1.88 -37.16 2.35
CA ASN A 163 2.30 -36.29 1.26
C ASN A 163 3.56 -36.79 0.56
N VAL A 164 4.53 -37.34 1.30
CA VAL A 164 5.78 -37.92 0.77
C VAL A 164 5.48 -39.23 0.04
N GLU A 165 4.66 -40.12 0.59
CA GLU A 165 4.23 -41.35 -0.09
C GLU A 165 3.43 -41.07 -1.37
N ARG A 166 2.55 -40.07 -1.34
CA ARG A 166 1.77 -39.64 -2.52
C ARG A 166 2.59 -38.88 -3.57
N ALA A 167 3.74 -38.32 -3.17
CA ALA A 167 4.65 -37.58 -4.04
C ALA A 167 5.50 -38.47 -4.95
N GLY A 168 5.48 -39.79 -4.74
CA GLY A 168 5.88 -40.86 -5.65
C GLY A 168 7.04 -40.57 -6.61
N GLU A 169 8.25 -41.00 -6.25
CA GLU A 169 9.14 -41.83 -7.10
C GLU A 169 10.51 -42.11 -6.47
N GLU A 170 10.92 -41.34 -5.46
CA GLU A 170 12.09 -41.66 -4.64
C GLU A 170 11.60 -41.77 -3.21
N GLY A 171 11.86 -42.91 -2.57
CA GLY A 171 11.55 -43.11 -1.16
C GLY A 171 12.21 -42.05 -0.27
N ALA A 172 12.00 -42.14 1.04
CA ALA A 172 12.62 -41.21 1.97
C ALA A 172 14.15 -41.10 1.69
N PRO A 173 14.71 -39.87 1.55
CA PRO A 173 16.09 -39.67 1.11
C PRO A 173 17.10 -40.38 2.01
N GLU A 174 18.25 -40.75 1.44
CA GLU A 174 19.30 -41.48 2.17
C GLU A 174 19.76 -40.68 3.42
N GLY A 175 19.61 -41.27 4.61
CA GLY A 175 19.82 -40.60 5.90
C GLY A 175 18.54 -40.14 6.61
N TRP A 176 17.37 -40.32 5.99
CA TRP A 176 16.08 -40.12 6.64
C TRP A 176 15.86 -41.21 7.68
N THR A 177 15.80 -40.80 8.94
CA THR A 177 15.49 -41.69 10.06
C THR A 177 14.07 -41.43 10.54
N PRO A 178 13.17 -42.41 10.48
CA PRO A 178 11.90 -42.29 11.19
C PRO A 178 12.19 -42.14 12.68
N ILE A 179 11.52 -41.19 13.33
CA ILE A 179 11.60 -41.00 14.77
C ILE A 179 11.25 -42.33 15.42
N SER A 180 12.17 -42.87 16.23
CA SER A 180 11.97 -44.14 16.93
C SER A 180 10.68 -44.08 17.73
N GLY A 181 9.65 -44.80 17.28
CA GLY A 181 8.38 -44.86 18.00
C GLY A 181 8.53 -45.49 19.37
N GLY A 182 7.80 -44.93 20.34
CA GLY A 182 7.03 -45.73 21.27
C GLY A 182 5.67 -46.02 20.65
#